data_AF-A0A932CL92-F1
#
_entry.id   AF-A0A932CL92-F1
#
_cell.length_a   1.000
_cell.length_b   1.000
_cell.length_c   1.000
_cell.angle_alpha   90.00
_cell.angle_beta   90.00
_cell.angle_gamma   90.00
#
_symmetry.space_group_name_H-M   'P 1'
#
loop_
_entity.id
_entity.type
_entity.pdbx_description
1 polymer ?
#
loop_
_entity_poly.entity_id
_entity_poly.type
_entity_poly.pdbx_seq_one_letter_code
_entity_poly.pdbx_strand_id
1 'polypeptide(L)' 'MFGKSAIFYVVASTIIAVVAEALGAGMGTVLLASLMVPPAILAGVAFMRYKGWV' A
#
# COMPACT_ATOMS: atom_id res chain seq x y z
N MET A 1 11.29 13.81 6.67
CA MET A 1 11.12 12.42 6.19
C MET A 1 9.67 11.94 6.32
N PHE A 2 8.97 12.21 7.43
CA PHE A 2 7.56 11.83 7.66
C PHE A 2 6.55 12.28 6.59
N GLY A 3 6.64 13.52 6.09
CA GLY A 3 5.67 14.03 5.10
C GLY A 3 5.66 13.28 3.77
N LYS A 4 6.84 12.83 3.29
CA LYS A 4 6.93 12.05 2.04
C LYS A 4 6.32 10.65 2.21
N SER A 5 6.49 10.05 3.39
CA SER A 5 5.90 8.76 3.74
C SER A 5 4.38 8.83 3.92
N ALA A 6 3.86 9.95 4.45
CA ALA A 6 2.42 10.18 4.59
C ALA A 6 1.73 10.35 3.23
N ILE A 7 2.32 11.14 2.33
CA ILE A 7 1.81 11.31 0.96
C ILE A 7 1.81 9.96 0.22
N PHE A 8 2.90 9.19 0.32
CA PHE A 8 2.95 7.84 -0.26
C PHE A 8 1.81 6.95 0.26
N TYR A 9 1.58 6.95 1.58
CA TYR A 9 0.53 6.14 2.19
C TYR A 9 -0.86 6.51 1.67
N VAL A 10 -1.18 7.80 1.62
CA VAL A 10 -2.49 8.29 1.15
C VAL A 10 -2.70 7.96 -0.31
N VAL A 11 -1.68 8.16 -1.15
CA VAL A 11 -1.78 7.86 -2.58
C VAL A 11 -1.92 6.36 -2.81
N ALA A 12 -1.07 5.54 -2.19
CA ALA A 12 -1.12 4.09 -2.33
C ALA A 12 -2.46 3.52 -1.85
N SER A 13 -2.92 3.91 -0.65
CA SER A 13 -4.18 3.42 -0.09
C SER A 13 -5.37 3.79 -0.95
N THR A 14 -5.38 4.99 -1.54
CA THR A 14 -6.44 5.44 -2.45
C THR A 14 -6.44 4.64 -3.75
N ILE A 15 -5.28 4.38 -4.35
CA ILE A 15 -5.18 3.55 -5.56
C ILE A 15 -5.69 2.13 -5.26
N ILE A 16 -5.28 1.54 -4.13
CA ILE A 16 -5.71 0.20 -3.73
C ILE A 16 -7.21 0.15 -3.49
N ALA A 17 -7.78 1.15 -2.82
CA ALA A 17 -9.21 1.25 -2.57
C ALA A 17 -9.99 1.25 -3.91
N VAL A 18 -9.62 2.14 -4.82
CA VAL A 18 -10.27 2.30 -6.13
C VAL A 18 -10.15 1.02 -6.96
N VAL A 19 -8.98 0.37 -6.97
CA VAL A 19 -8.79 -0.89 -7.69
C VAL A 19 -9.62 -2.01 -7.07
N ALA A 20 -9.64 -2.14 -5.74
CA ALA A 20 -10.42 -3.17 -5.07
C ALA A 20 -11.93 -2.98 -5.29
N GLU A 21 -12.42 -1.74 -5.24
CA GLU A 21 -13.81 -1.40 -5.57
C GLU A 21 -14.15 -1.69 -7.03
N ALA A 22 -13.26 -1.33 -7.96
CA ALA A 22 -13.43 -1.62 -9.39
C ALA A 22 -13.47 -3.13 -9.69
N LEU A 23 -12.79 -3.94 -8.87
CA LEU A 23 -12.84 -5.40 -8.94
C LEU A 23 -14.06 -6.01 -8.22
N GLY A 24 -14.96 -5.19 -7.68
CA GLY A 24 -16.18 -5.63 -7.00
C GLY A 24 -15.94 -6.17 -5.58
N ALA A 25 -14.83 -5.80 -4.94
CA ALA A 25 -14.55 -6.22 -3.57
C ALA A 25 -15.53 -5.58 -2.57
N GLY A 26 -15.92 -6.32 -1.55
CA GLY A 26 -16.76 -5.80 -0.47
C GLY A 26 -16.01 -4.76 0.38
N MET A 27 -16.76 -3.85 1.01
CA MET A 27 -16.21 -2.72 1.78
C MET A 27 -15.17 -3.15 2.83
N GLY A 28 -15.39 -4.28 3.52
CA GLY A 28 -14.42 -4.81 4.48
C GLY A 28 -13.08 -5.19 3.85
N THR A 29 -13.11 -5.80 2.66
CA THR A 29 -11.91 -6.17 1.89
C THR A 29 -11.19 -4.94 1.35
N VAL A 30 -11.94 -3.96 0.84
CA VAL A 30 -11.40 -2.68 0.36
C VAL A 30 -10.65 -1.95 1.47
N LEU A 31 -11.26 -1.84 2.66
CA LEU A 31 -10.64 -1.21 3.82
C LEU A 31 -9.39 -1.96 4.28
N LEU A 32 -9.46 -3.30 4.41
CA LEU A 32 -8.32 -4.12 4.79
C LEU A 32 -7.15 -4.00 3.81
N ALA A 33 -7.44 -4.08 2.51
CA ALA A 33 -6.42 -3.96 1.47
C ALA A 33 -5.77 -2.56 1.52
N SER A 34 -6.58 -1.52 1.63
CA SER A 34 -6.10 -0.13 1.65
C SER A 34 -5.23 0.20 2.88
N LEU A 35 -5.47 -0.48 4.00
CA LEU A 35 -4.66 -0.36 5.23
C LEU A 35 -3.40 -1.22 5.22
N MET A 36 -3.48 -2.47 4.75
CA MET A 36 -2.41 -3.46 4.90
C MET A 36 -1.41 -3.48 3.74
N VAL A 37 -1.85 -3.18 2.52
CA VAL A 37 -1.00 -3.31 1.33
C VAL A 37 0.09 -2.22 1.27
N PRO A 38 -0.14 -0.92 1.60
CA PRO A 38 0.93 0.07 1.62
C PRO A 38 2.10 -0.27 2.58
N PRO A 39 1.88 -0.70 3.85
CA PRO A 39 2.96 -1.17 4.71
C PRO A 39 3.67 -2.40 4.16
N ALA A 40 2.94 -3.34 3.56
CA ALA A 40 3.52 -4.55 2.98
C ALA A 40 4.47 -4.21 1.81
N ILE A 41 4.10 -3.25 0.96
CA ILE A 41 4.97 -2.75 -0.12
C ILE A 41 6.25 -2.13 0.46
N LEU A 42 6.13 -1.29 1.49
CA LEU A 42 7.29 -0.66 2.13
C LEU A 42 8.21 -1.69 2.78
N ALA A 43 7.65 -2.69 3.46
CA ALA A 43 8.41 -3.79 4.05
C ALA A 43 9.12 -4.63 2.97
N GLY A 44 8.43 -4.92 1.85
CA GLY A 44 9.02 -5.62 0.71
C GLY A 44 10.18 -4.85 0.09
N VAL A 45 10.03 -3.53 -0.13
CA VAL A 45 11.12 -2.68 -0.64
C VAL A 45 12.30 -2.62 0.34
N ALA A 46 12.04 -2.53 1.65
CA ALA A 46 13.09 -2.56 2.66
C ALA A 46 13.84 -3.90 2.65
N PHE A 47 13.13 -5.01 2.47
CA PHE A 47 13.74 -6.34 2.35
C PHE A 47 14.57 -6.50 1.08
N MET A 48 14.06 -6.04 -0.07
CA MET A 48 14.80 -6.09 -1.34
C MET A 48 16.09 -5.25 -1.27
N ARG A 49 16.04 -4.08 -0.62
CA ARG A 49 17.24 -3.28 -0.33
C ARG A 49 18.23 -4.01 0.57
N TYR A 50 17.75 -4.68 1.61
CA TYR A 50 18.62 -5.48 2.48
C TYR A 50 19.31 -6.63 1.73
N LYS A 51 18.65 -7.21 0.73
CA LYS A 51 19.21 -8.25 -0.14
C LYS A 51 20.09 -7.70 -1.28
N GLY A 52 20.20 -6.38 -1.43
CA GLY A 52 20.96 -5.74 -2.51
C GLY A 52 20.35 -5.92 -3.89
N TRP A 53 19.04 -6.24 -3.98
CA TRP A 53 18.34 -6.39 -5.24
C TRP A 53 17.92 -5.04 -5.84
N VAL A 54 17.85 -4.00 -5.01
CA VAL A 54 17.51 -2.61 -5.34
C VAL A 54 18.33 -1.66 -4.47
#